data_AF-A0AAD7AB81-F1
#
_entry.id   AF-A0AAD7AB81-F1
#
_cell.length_a   1.000
_cell.length_b   1.000
_cell.length_c   1.000
_cell.angle_alpha   90.00
_cell.angle_beta   90.00
_cell.angle_gamma   90.00
#
_symmetry.space_group_name_H-M   'P 1'
#
loop_
_entity.id
_entity.type
_entity.pdbx_description
1 polymer ?
#
loop_
_entity_poly.entity_id
_entity_poly.type
_entity_poly.pdbx_seq_one_letter_code
_entity_poly.pdbx_strand_id
1 'polypeptide(L)'
;MHPTLLVLIAASATSVMAGGCKVSLNYCGHSLLHIKNYSNQIEAAIKQARTNPDHMMDTLFHCYRGDDGEISVMKDCGQGQCHDSGAGKSDYCASSATFKWVEQYTE
;
A
#
# COMPACT_ATOMS: atom_id res chain seq x y z
N MET A 1 -26.93 51.80 -2.34
CA MET A 1 -26.58 50.68 -1.44
C MET A 1 -26.27 49.49 -2.31
N HIS A 2 -24.99 49.25 -2.61
CA HIS A 2 -24.53 48.15 -3.46
C HIS A 2 -24.10 46.97 -2.57
N PRO A 3 -24.55 45.74 -2.82
CA PRO A 3 -24.12 44.58 -2.04
C PRO A 3 -22.81 44.03 -2.62
N THR A 4 -21.72 44.08 -1.84
CA THR A 4 -20.45 43.45 -2.21
C THR A 4 -20.51 41.97 -1.87
N LEU A 5 -20.76 41.13 -2.88
CA LEU A 5 -20.74 39.67 -2.75
C LEU A 5 -19.28 39.19 -2.72
N LEU A 6 -18.80 38.75 -1.56
CA LEU A 6 -17.51 38.08 -1.40
C LEU A 6 -17.64 36.60 -1.79
N VAL A 7 -17.14 36.25 -2.97
CA VAL A 7 -17.03 34.86 -3.43
C VAL A 7 -15.75 34.26 -2.85
N LEU A 8 -15.89 33.37 -1.87
CA LEU A 8 -14.79 32.56 -1.34
C LEU A 8 -14.56 31.37 -2.27
N ILE A 9 -13.57 31.49 -3.15
CA ILE A 9 -13.14 30.37 -4.00
C ILE A 9 -12.30 29.44 -3.12
N ALA A 10 -12.91 28.37 -2.61
CA ALA A 10 -12.20 27.29 -1.95
C ALA A 10 -11.38 26.52 -3.00
N ALA A 11 -10.09 26.84 -3.11
CA ALA A 11 -9.16 26.08 -3.92
C ALA A 11 -8.99 24.69 -3.29
N SER A 12 -9.69 23.67 -3.81
CA SER A 12 -9.37 22.28 -3.51
C SER A 12 -8.03 21.96 -4.14
N ALA A 13 -6.96 21.96 -3.35
CA ALA A 13 -5.65 21.52 -3.79
C ALA A 13 -5.74 20.02 -4.14
N THR A 14 -5.95 19.70 -5.41
CA THR A 14 -5.72 18.35 -5.92
C THR A 14 -4.22 18.17 -6.01
N SER A 15 -3.61 17.69 -4.91
CA SER A 15 -2.23 17.27 -4.88
C SER A 15 -2.09 16.03 -5.78
N VAL A 16 -1.84 16.26 -7.07
CA VAL A 16 -1.10 15.29 -7.88
C VAL A 16 0.33 15.36 -7.37
N MET A 17 0.61 14.56 -6.34
CA MET A 17 1.97 14.34 -5.87
C MET A 17 2.65 13.43 -6.88
N ALA A 18 3.81 13.86 -7.38
CA ALA A 18 4.60 13.11 -8.34
C ALA A 18 5.04 11.76 -7.76
N GLY A 19 4.45 10.68 -8.26
CA GLY A 19 5.00 9.32 -8.39
C GLY A 19 5.40 8.50 -7.15
N GLY A 20 5.31 8.96 -5.91
CA GLY A 20 5.64 8.14 -4.72
C GLY A 20 4.44 7.34 -4.17
N CYS A 21 4.70 6.39 -3.26
CA CYS A 21 3.66 5.83 -2.43
C CYS A 21 2.96 6.95 -1.63
N LYS A 22 1.64 6.89 -1.53
CA LYS A 22 0.89 7.85 -0.71
C LYS A 22 1.02 7.48 0.76
N VAL A 23 1.45 8.45 1.57
CA VAL A 23 1.61 8.30 3.03
C VAL A 23 0.32 7.78 3.67
N SER A 24 0.48 6.90 4.66
CA SER A 24 -0.59 6.22 5.39
C SER A 24 -1.41 5.20 4.59
N LEU A 25 -1.06 4.95 3.32
CA LEU A 25 -1.60 3.81 2.57
C LEU A 25 -0.68 2.60 2.67
N ASN A 26 -1.28 1.44 2.41
CA ASN A 26 -0.56 0.18 2.31
C ASN A 26 -0.44 -0.22 0.85
N TYR A 27 0.66 -0.88 0.50
CA TYR A 27 0.94 -1.32 -0.87
C TYR A 27 1.52 -2.72 -0.88
N CYS A 28 1.10 -3.54 -1.83
CA CYS A 28 1.80 -4.76 -2.18
C CYS A 28 3.19 -4.43 -2.73
N GLY A 29 4.16 -5.33 -2.53
CA GLY A 29 5.50 -5.17 -3.10
C GLY A 29 5.45 -4.94 -4.62
N HIS A 30 4.60 -5.69 -5.34
CA HIS A 30 4.43 -5.50 -6.78
C HIS A 30 3.81 -4.12 -7.12
N SER A 31 2.87 -3.61 -6.32
CA SER A 31 2.24 -2.29 -6.52
C SER A 31 3.27 -1.19 -6.34
N LEU A 32 4.13 -1.29 -5.33
CA LEU A 32 5.24 -0.37 -5.11
C LEU A 32 6.17 -0.32 -6.33
N LEU A 33 6.54 -1.47 -6.89
CA LEU A 33 7.36 -1.54 -8.10
C LEU A 33 6.68 -0.96 -9.36
N HIS A 34 5.35 -1.05 -9.41
CA HIS A 34 4.58 -0.51 -10.54
C HIS A 34 4.50 1.03 -10.48
N ILE A 35 4.31 1.61 -9.29
CA ILE A 35 4.22 3.07 -9.16
C ILE A 35 5.59 3.76 -9.29
N LYS A 36 6.68 3.11 -8.86
CA LYS A 36 8.06 3.60 -8.92
C LYS A 36 9.04 2.44 -8.69
N ASN A 37 10.35 2.65 -8.86
CA ASN A 37 11.33 1.59 -8.60
C ASN A 37 11.69 1.44 -7.11
N TYR A 38 10.76 0.90 -6.30
CA TYR A 38 10.93 0.69 -4.85
C TYR A 38 11.78 -0.53 -4.46
N SER A 39 12.48 -1.17 -5.40
CA SER A 39 13.21 -2.43 -5.18
C SER A 39 14.15 -2.38 -3.97
N ASN A 40 14.99 -1.33 -3.89
CA ASN A 40 15.95 -1.17 -2.79
C ASN A 40 15.25 -0.97 -1.43
N GLN A 41 14.12 -0.26 -1.41
CA GLN A 41 13.36 0.00 -0.18
C GLN A 41 12.66 -1.28 0.30
N ILE A 42 12.14 -2.08 -0.62
CA ILE A 42 11.56 -3.39 -0.33
C ILE A 42 12.62 -4.31 0.30
N GLU A 43 13.79 -4.43 -0.31
CA GLU A 43 14.89 -5.25 0.21
C GLU A 43 15.35 -4.77 1.60
N ALA A 44 15.51 -3.46 1.78
CA ALA A 44 15.88 -2.88 3.06
C ALA A 44 14.83 -3.16 4.15
N ALA A 45 13.54 -3.01 3.84
CA ALA A 45 12.45 -3.26 4.77
C ALA A 45 12.35 -4.74 5.17
N ILE A 46 12.48 -5.66 4.21
CA ILE A 46 12.50 -7.11 4.46
C ILE A 46 13.68 -7.50 5.36
N LYS A 47 14.88 -6.96 5.07
CA LYS A 47 16.08 -7.18 5.88
C LYS A 47 15.93 -6.62 7.30
N GLN A 48 15.36 -5.43 7.43
CA GLN A 48 15.09 -4.81 8.73
C GLN A 48 14.06 -5.62 9.54
N ALA A 49 13.03 -6.15 8.88
CA ALA A 49 12.01 -7.01 9.50
C ALA A 49 12.51 -8.44 9.78
N ARG A 50 13.68 -8.82 9.26
CA ARG A 50 14.24 -10.19 9.36
C ARG A 50 13.28 -11.28 8.88
N THR A 51 12.53 -10.99 7.82
CA THR A 51 11.57 -11.93 7.20
C THR A 51 12.15 -12.56 5.92
N ASN A 52 11.51 -13.63 5.43
CA ASN A 52 11.92 -14.32 4.20
C ASN A 52 11.62 -13.43 2.96
N PRO A 53 12.61 -13.19 2.06
CA PRO A 53 12.38 -12.48 0.81
C PRO A 53 11.57 -13.24 -0.25
N ASP A 54 11.32 -14.55 -0.13
CA ASP A 54 10.62 -15.35 -1.16
C ASP A 54 9.27 -14.75 -1.62
N HIS A 55 8.59 -14.02 -0.73
CA HIS A 55 7.27 -13.45 -0.98
C HIS A 55 7.27 -11.92 -0.99
N MET A 56 8.41 -11.29 -1.30
CA MET A 56 8.53 -9.83 -1.28
C MET A 56 7.51 -9.10 -2.17
N MET A 57 7.10 -9.71 -3.29
CA MET A 57 6.10 -9.13 -4.21
C MET A 57 4.68 -9.16 -3.63
N ASP A 58 4.39 -10.19 -2.82
CA ASP A 58 3.12 -10.43 -2.14
C ASP A 58 3.15 -9.97 -0.68
N THR A 59 4.21 -9.26 -0.26
CA THR A 59 4.29 -8.68 1.07
C THR A 59 3.55 -7.34 1.07
N LEU A 60 2.76 -7.10 2.11
CA LEU A 60 2.07 -5.83 2.34
C LEU A 60 3.00 -4.89 3.11
N PHE A 61 3.21 -3.69 2.58
CA PHE A 61 4.05 -2.64 3.16
C PHE A 61 3.23 -1.42 3.54
N HIS A 62 3.59 -0.75 4.64
CA HIS A 62 3.04 0.55 5.02
C HIS A 62 3.93 1.68 4.51
N CYS A 63 3.36 2.71 3.89
CA CYS A 63 4.08 3.88 3.42
C CYS A 63 4.10 4.99 4.48
N TYR A 64 5.27 5.28 5.06
CA TYR A 64 5.44 6.34 6.07
C TYR A 64 5.86 7.68 5.46
N ARG A 65 6.67 7.63 4.39
CA ARG A 65 7.15 8.81 3.68
C ARG A 65 6.91 8.64 2.19
N GLY A 66 6.58 9.71 1.48
CA GLY A 66 6.14 9.65 0.08
C GLY A 66 7.26 9.45 -0.95
N ASP A 67 7.74 10.54 -1.55
CA ASP A 67 8.51 10.57 -2.81
C ASP A 67 9.72 9.61 -2.90
N ASP A 68 10.43 9.41 -1.78
CA ASP A 68 11.60 8.53 -1.61
C ASP A 68 11.29 7.27 -0.76
N GLY A 69 10.01 6.94 -0.67
CA GLY A 69 9.34 6.48 0.53
C GLY A 69 10.00 5.44 1.43
N GLU A 70 10.06 5.79 2.72
CA GLU A 70 10.30 4.85 3.80
C GLU A 70 9.06 3.97 3.95
N ILE A 71 9.25 2.68 3.72
CA ILE A 71 8.23 1.66 3.86
C ILE A 71 8.63 0.69 4.98
N SER A 72 7.66 0.03 5.60
CA SER A 72 7.95 -1.10 6.47
C SER A 72 7.01 -2.25 6.19
N VAL A 73 7.51 -3.47 6.40
CA VAL A 73 6.73 -4.69 6.30
C VAL A 73 5.59 -4.64 7.31
N MET A 74 4.36 -4.79 6.83
CA MET A 74 3.19 -5.04 7.69
C MET A 74 2.98 -6.52 7.89
N LYS A 75 2.96 -7.27 6.78
CA LYS A 75 2.79 -8.73 6.80
C LYS A 75 3.11 -9.34 5.44
N ASP A 76 3.57 -10.59 5.46
CA ASP A 76 3.51 -11.44 4.28
C ASP A 76 2.04 -11.84 4.00
N CYS A 77 1.60 -11.74 2.75
CA CYS A 77 0.27 -12.23 2.36
C CYS A 77 0.30 -13.69 1.92
N GLY A 78 1.47 -14.24 1.58
CA GLY A 78 1.60 -15.50 0.85
C GLY A 78 1.42 -15.31 -0.66
N GLN A 79 1.92 -16.26 -1.43
CA GLN A 79 2.02 -16.16 -2.89
C GLN A 79 0.67 -15.86 -3.57
N GLY A 80 0.61 -14.78 -4.34
CA GLY A 80 -0.57 -14.35 -5.08
C GLY A 80 -1.75 -13.90 -4.22
N GLN A 81 -1.53 -13.61 -2.93
CA GLN A 81 -2.60 -13.20 -2.01
C GLN A 81 -2.61 -11.69 -1.74
N CYS A 82 -1.64 -10.92 -2.23
CA CYS A 82 -1.67 -9.47 -2.10
C CYS A 82 -2.47 -8.85 -3.25
N HIS A 83 -3.44 -7.99 -2.95
CA HIS A 83 -4.34 -7.39 -3.93
C HIS A 83 -4.21 -5.87 -3.97
N ASP A 84 -3.99 -5.35 -5.19
CA ASP A 84 -4.00 -3.93 -5.52
C ASP A 84 -5.44 -3.38 -5.50
N SER A 85 -5.72 -2.44 -4.61
CA SER A 85 -7.05 -1.81 -4.50
C SER A 85 -7.27 -0.67 -5.50
N GLY A 86 -6.25 -0.34 -6.30
CA GLY A 86 -6.23 0.76 -7.24
C GLY A 86 -5.84 2.10 -6.62
N ALA A 87 -5.75 3.12 -7.49
CA ALA A 87 -5.18 4.41 -7.14
C ALA A 87 -5.83 5.07 -5.91
N GLY A 88 -4.99 5.45 -4.95
CA GLY A 88 -5.41 6.19 -3.75
C GLY A 88 -6.11 5.35 -2.69
N LYS A 89 -6.12 4.02 -2.81
CA LYS A 89 -6.66 3.07 -1.84
C LYS A 89 -5.52 2.19 -1.30
N SER A 90 -5.69 1.67 -0.08
CA SER A 90 -4.73 0.72 0.49
C SER A 90 -4.91 -0.66 -0.11
N ASP A 91 -3.82 -1.29 -0.48
CA ASP A 91 -3.77 -2.69 -0.82
C ASP A 91 -4.05 -3.55 0.41
N TYR A 92 -4.38 -4.82 0.17
CA TYR A 92 -4.69 -5.75 1.24
C TYR A 92 -4.27 -7.17 0.88
N CYS A 93 -3.93 -7.95 1.91
CA CYS A 93 -3.91 -9.40 1.75
C CYS A 93 -5.36 -9.90 1.65
N ALA A 94 -5.68 -10.67 0.62
CA ALA A 94 -6.86 -11.53 0.64
C ALA A 94 -6.84 -12.27 1.97
N SER A 95 -7.88 -12.08 2.78
CA SER A 95 -7.92 -12.71 4.08
C SER A 95 -7.77 -14.21 3.87
N SER A 96 -6.86 -14.84 4.61
CA SER A 96 -6.88 -16.29 4.83
C SER A 96 -8.14 -16.73 5.61
N ALA A 97 -9.25 -15.97 5.51
CA ALA A 97 -10.55 -16.24 6.08
C ALA A 97 -11.50 -16.92 5.08
N THR A 98 -10.98 -17.52 4.00
CA THR A 98 -11.76 -18.44 3.15
C THR A 98 -11.04 -19.75 2.82
N PHE A 99 -10.10 -20.19 3.68
CA PHE A 99 -9.63 -21.59 3.71
C PHE A 99 -9.60 -22.13 5.15
N LYS A 100 -10.67 -21.89 5.90
CA LYS A 100 -10.98 -22.64 7.13
C LYS A 100 -12.21 -23.56 6.95
N TRP A 101 -12.50 -23.98 5.71
CA TRP A 101 -13.62 -24.88 5.39
C TRP A 101 -13.26 -26.08 4.51
N VAL A 102 -11.98 -26.37 4.28
CA VAL A 102 -11.56 -27.64 3.68
C VAL A 102 -10.60 -28.32 4.65
N GLU A 103 -11.03 -29.47 5.20
CA GLU A 103 -10.26 -30.46 5.96
C GLU A 103 -9.96 -30.23 7.44
N GLN A 104 -11.00 -30.20 8.28
CA GLN A 104 -10.86 -30.61 9.70
C GLN A 104 -12.14 -31.17 10.35
N TYR A 105 -13.05 -31.76 9.55
CA TYR A 105 -14.22 -32.50 10.06
C TYR A 105 -14.42 -33.81 9.28
N THR A 106 -13.46 -34.72 9.38
CA THR A 106 -13.69 -36.15 9.15
C THR A 106 -13.33 -36.88 10.44
N GLU A 107 -14.34 -37.12 11.27
CA GLU A 107 -14.38 -38.22 12.24
C GLU A 107 -15.34 -39.28 11.69
#